data_AF-A0AAD8NJP3-F1
#
_entry.id   AF-A0AAD8NJP3-F1
#
_cell.length_a   1.000
_cell.length_b   1.000
_cell.length_c   1.000
_cell.angle_alpha   90.00
_cell.angle_beta   90.00
_cell.angle_gamma   90.00
#
_symmetry.space_group_name_H-M   'P 1'
#
loop_
_entity.id
_entity.type
_entity.pdbx_description
1 polymer ?
#
loop_
_entity_poly.entity_id
_entity_poly.type
_entity_poly.pdbx_seq_one_letter_code
_entity_poly.pdbx_strand_id
1 'polypeptide(L)'
;MEGDLEVWAGSLSNYRVVVLLVNRGPVSSEITAHWDDIGLPPNTAVVTRDLWLHMEWKQRPAGNLTATVASHGCKMFVLKPVS
;
A
#
# COMPACT_ATOMS: atom_id res chain seq x y z
N MET A 1 -18.53 2.42 7.45
CA MET A 1 -19.49 2.78 6.40
C MET A 1 -18.84 2.52 5.05
N GLU A 2 -19.64 2.26 4.02
CA GLU A 2 -19.14 2.13 2.65
C GLU A 2 -18.42 3.43 2.25
N GLY A 3 -17.18 3.32 1.76
CA GLY A 3 -16.34 4.47 1.42
C GLY A 3 -15.40 4.99 2.52
N ASP A 4 -15.37 4.36 3.70
CA ASP A 4 -14.43 4.76 4.77
C ASP A 4 -12.97 4.32 4.50
N LEU A 5 -12.77 3.28 3.69
CA LEU A 5 -11.46 2.71 3.40
C LEU A 5 -11.04 3.15 2.01
N GLU A 6 -9.92 3.86 1.92
CA GLU A 6 -9.43 4.43 0.68
C GLU A 6 -8.01 3.92 0.38
N VAL A 7 -7.77 3.67 -0.91
CA VAL A 7 -6.44 3.39 -1.46
C VAL A 7 -6.10 4.52 -2.41
N TRP A 8 -5.02 5.24 -2.11
CA TRP A 8 -4.47 6.27 -2.98
C TRP A 8 -3.13 5.79 -3.52
N ALA A 9 -2.87 6.02 -4.81
CA ALA A 9 -1.62 5.64 -5.44
C ALA A 9 -1.10 6.72 -6.39
N GLY A 10 0.21 6.73 -6.59
CA GLY A 10 0.88 7.64 -7.52
C GLY A 10 2.19 7.07 -8.01
N SER A 11 2.52 7.33 -9.28
CA SER A 11 3.82 6.97 -9.83
C SER A 11 4.92 7.87 -9.26
N LEU A 12 6.08 7.27 -9.02
CA LEU A 12 7.30 7.94 -8.61
C LEU A 12 8.40 7.69 -9.64
N SER A 13 9.50 8.45 -9.53
CA SER A 13 10.71 8.18 -10.29
C SER A 13 11.24 6.76 -10.08
N ASN A 14 11.95 6.24 -11.09
CA ASN A 14 12.56 4.91 -11.10
C ASN A 14 11.54 3.76 -11.01
N TYR A 15 10.40 3.93 -11.68
CA TYR A 15 9.33 2.91 -11.77
C TYR A 15 8.85 2.41 -10.41
N ARG A 16 8.79 3.32 -9.44
CA ARG A 16 8.24 3.06 -8.10
C ARG A 16 6.82 3.58 -8.03
N VAL A 17 6.05 3.05 -7.10
CA VAL A 17 4.69 3.50 -6.80
C VAL A 17 4.61 3.89 -5.34
N VAL A 18 4.04 5.05 -5.04
CA VAL A 18 3.63 5.39 -3.67
C VAL A 18 2.20 4.92 -3.45
N VAL A 19 1.93 4.33 -2.30
CA VAL A 19 0.60 3.90 -1.87
C VAL A 19 0.30 4.49 -0.50
N LEU A 20 -0.88 5.07 -0.33
CA LEU A 20 -1.42 5.51 0.94
C LEU A 20 -2.74 4.78 1.21
N LEU A 21 -2.79 4.06 2.31
CA LEU A 21 -4.01 3.43 2.81
C LEU A 21 -4.59 4.34 3.88
N VAL A 22 -5.84 4.77 3.71
CA VAL A 22 -6.52 5.69 4.64
C VAL A 22 -7.76 5.01 5.19
N ASN A 23 -7.86 4.94 6.52
CA ASN A 23 -9.05 4.51 7.22
C ASN A 23 -9.74 5.73 7.82
N ARG A 24 -10.81 6.19 7.18
CA ARG A 24 -11.66 7.30 7.65
C ARG A 24 -12.73 6.85 8.64
N GLY A 25 -12.87 5.53 8.82
CA GLY A 25 -13.87 4.94 9.69
C GLY A 25 -13.45 4.89 11.15
N PRO A 26 -14.42 4.67 12.05
CA PRO A 26 -14.20 4.71 13.50
C PRO A 26 -13.54 3.43 14.07
N VAL A 27 -13.32 2.40 13.25
CA VAL A 27 -12.82 1.08 13.68
C VAL A 27 -11.58 0.70 12.90
N SER A 28 -10.60 0.08 13.57
CA SER A 28 -9.44 -0.51 12.91
C SER A 28 -9.86 -1.52 11.84
N SER A 29 -9.30 -1.41 10.64
CA SER A 29 -9.73 -2.20 9.48
C SER A 29 -8.53 -2.63 8.64
N GLU A 30 -8.63 -3.79 8.00
CA GLU A 30 -7.67 -4.19 6.97
C GLU A 30 -7.99 -3.50 5.65
N ILE A 31 -6.97 -2.94 5.01
CA ILE A 31 -7.08 -2.31 3.69
C ILE A 31 -6.09 -3.01 2.76
N THR A 32 -6.57 -3.38 1.57
CA THR A 32 -5.78 -4.05 0.54
C THR A 32 -5.64 -3.15 -0.68
N ALA A 33 -4.40 -2.89 -1.10
CA ALA A 33 -4.09 -2.29 -2.39
C ALA A 33 -3.79 -3.40 -3.40
N HIS A 34 -4.62 -3.52 -4.44
CA HIS A 34 -4.41 -4.47 -5.54
C HIS A 34 -3.56 -3.83 -6.64
N TRP A 35 -2.67 -4.62 -7.26
CA TRP A 35 -1.70 -4.10 -8.23
C TRP A 35 -2.37 -3.47 -9.45
N ASP A 36 -3.48 -4.08 -9.90
CA ASP A 36 -4.29 -3.59 -11.02
C ASP A 36 -4.92 -2.22 -10.77
N ASP A 37 -5.16 -1.85 -9.50
CA ASP A 37 -5.72 -0.54 -9.11
C ASP A 37 -4.64 0.54 -9.00
N ILE A 38 -3.38 0.16 -8.76
CA ILE A 38 -2.27 1.08 -8.45
C ILE A 38 -1.22 1.18 -9.56
N GLY A 39 -1.49 0.56 -10.72
CA GLY A 39 -0.64 0.66 -11.90
C GLY A 39 0.61 -0.24 -11.88
N LEU A 40 0.55 -1.36 -11.15
CA LEU A 40 1.58 -2.41 -11.19
C LEU A 40 1.05 -3.64 -11.95
N PRO A 41 1.90 -4.36 -12.72
CA PRO A 41 1.50 -5.64 -13.28
C PRO A 41 1.18 -6.68 -12.18
N PRO A 42 0.15 -7.53 -12.34
CA PRO A 42 -0.34 -8.43 -11.28
C PRO A 42 0.73 -9.33 -10.63
N ASN A 43 1.76 -9.74 -11.36
CA ASN A 43 2.80 -10.66 -10.87
C ASN A 43 4.08 -9.96 -10.40
N THR A 44 4.09 -8.62 -10.30
CA THR A 44 5.27 -7.87 -9.89
C THR A 44 5.54 -8.03 -8.39
N ALA A 45 6.62 -8.72 -8.05
CA ALA A 45 7.15 -8.71 -6.69
C ALA A 45 7.77 -7.34 -6.38
N VAL A 46 7.56 -6.82 -5.16
CA VAL A 46 8.09 -5.49 -4.77
C VAL A 46 8.90 -5.53 -3.47
N VAL A 47 9.94 -4.70 -3.37
CA VAL A 47 10.42 -4.20 -2.07
C VAL A 47 9.37 -3.22 -1.56
N THR A 48 8.88 -3.44 -0.35
CA THR A 48 7.94 -2.53 0.32
C THR A 48 8.65 -1.75 1.41
N ARG A 49 8.73 -0.43 1.25
CA ARG A 49 9.24 0.50 2.28
C ARG A 49 8.06 1.13 3.01
N ASP A 50 7.91 0.85 4.31
CA ASP A 50 7.00 1.59 5.19
C ASP A 50 7.65 2.93 5.55
N LEU A 51 6.99 4.03 5.19
CA LEU A 51 7.52 5.38 5.38
C LEU A 51 7.42 5.83 6.83
N TRP A 52 6.41 5.37 7.58
CA TRP A 52 6.20 5.77 8.97
C TRP A 52 7.09 4.98 9.93
N LEU A 53 7.29 3.70 9.66
CA LEU A 53 8.17 2.85 10.46
C LEU A 53 9.63 2.94 10.03
N HIS A 54 9.93 3.67 8.96
CA HIS A 54 11.27 3.79 8.38
C HIS A 54 11.97 2.43 8.16
N MET A 55 11.21 1.43 7.72
CA MET A 55 11.71 0.08 7.55
C MET A 55 11.22 -0.55 6.24
N GLU A 56 11.99 -1.51 5.75
CA GLU A 56 11.55 -2.38 4.66
C GLU A 56 10.95 -3.66 5.21
N TRP A 57 9.96 -4.17 4.51
CA TRP A 57 9.42 -5.49 4.81
C TRP A 57 10.40 -6.58 4.37
N LYS A 58 10.51 -7.65 5.17
CA LYS A 58 11.32 -8.82 4.78
C LYS A 58 10.68 -9.58 3.63
N GLN A 59 9.35 -9.64 3.60
CA GLN A 59 8.58 -10.25 2.53
C GLN A 59 8.49 -9.34 1.30
N ARG A 60 8.34 -9.96 0.14
CA ARG A 60 8.18 -9.29 -1.15
C ARG A 60 6.81 -9.65 -1.71
N PRO A 61 5.77 -8.91 -1.35
CA PRO A 61 4.42 -9.21 -1.83
C PRO A 61 4.35 -9.05 -3.36
N ALA A 62 3.43 -9.80 -3.96
CA ALA A 62 3.10 -9.73 -5.37
C ALA A 62 1.56 -9.79 -5.52
N GLY A 63 1.01 -9.01 -6.44
CA GLY A 63 -0.42 -8.92 -6.72
C GLY A 63 -1.21 -7.99 -5.79
N ASN A 64 -0.87 -7.94 -4.51
CA ASN A 64 -1.49 -7.01 -3.57
C ASN A 64 -0.61 -6.76 -2.34
N LEU A 65 -0.98 -5.74 -1.56
CA LEU A 65 -0.48 -5.50 -0.22
C LEU A 65 -1.66 -5.19 0.70
N THR A 66 -1.74 -5.90 1.82
CA THR A 66 -2.72 -5.68 2.88
C THR A 66 -2.05 -5.15 4.14
N ALA A 67 -2.67 -4.18 4.79
CA ALA A 67 -2.25 -3.76 6.12
C ALA A 67 -3.45 -3.35 6.99
N THR A 68 -3.35 -3.63 8.29
CA THR A 68 -4.30 -3.11 9.27
C THR A 68 -4.03 -1.63 9.54
N VAL A 69 -5.04 -0.80 9.35
CA VAL A 69 -4.99 0.65 9.59
C VAL A 69 -5.94 0.99 10.73
N ALA A 70 -5.41 1.62 11.78
CA ALA A 70 -6.20 2.04 12.94
C ALA A 70 -7.31 3.04 12.54
N SER A 71 -8.30 3.19 13.41
CA SER A 71 -9.37 4.19 13.29
C SER A 71 -8.79 5.58 13.00
N HIS A 72 -9.34 6.26 12.00
CA HIS A 72 -8.89 7.58 11.53
C HIS A 72 -7.38 7.65 11.18
N GLY A 73 -6.76 6.51 10.91
CA GLY A 73 -5.32 6.38 10.67
C GLY A 73 -4.98 6.25 9.19
N CYS A 74 -3.67 6.25 8.91
CA CYS A 74 -3.15 5.91 7.59
C CYS A 74 -1.85 5.10 7.66
N LYS A 75 -1.52 4.42 6.57
CA LYS A 75 -0.22 3.79 6.33
C LYS A 75 0.27 4.15 4.94
N MET A 76 1.55 4.51 4.83
CA MET A 76 2.14 4.97 3.59
C MET A 76 3.35 4.12 3.21
N PHE A 77 3.38 3.69 1.96
CA PHE A 77 4.39 2.79 1.43
C PHE A 77 4.98 3.32 0.13
N VAL A 78 6.26 3.02 -0.09
CA VAL A 78 6.87 3.06 -1.42
C VAL A 78 7.12 1.63 -1.86
N LEU A 79 6.56 1.28 -3.00
CA LEU A 79 6.71 -0.01 -3.66
C LEU A 79 7.74 0.12 -4.78
N LYS A 80 8.77 -0.71 -4.73
CA LYS A 80 9.79 -0.80 -5.78
C LYS A 80 9.77 -2.20 -6.37
N PRO A 81 9.37 -2.38 -7.64
CA PRO A 81 9.48 -3.65 -8.35
C PRO A 81 10.87 -4.28 -8.22
N VAL A 82 10.88 -5.58 -7.97
CA VAL A 82 12.08 -6.41 -8.00
C VAL A 82 12.22 -6.90 -9.43
N SER A 83 13.31 -6.51 -10.08
CA SER A 83 13.70 -6.98 -11.41
C SER A 83 14.02 -8.46 -11.38
#